data_AF-A0A858X7V0-F1
#
_entry.id   AF-A0A858X7V0-F1
#
_cell.length_a   1.000
_cell.length_b   1.000
_cell.length_c   1.000
_cell.angle_alpha   90.00
_cell.angle_beta   90.00
_cell.angle_gamma   90.00
#
_symmetry.space_group_name_H-M   'P 1'
#
loop_
_entity.id
_entity.type
_entity.pdbx_description
1 polymer ?
#
loop_
_entity_poly.entity_id
_entity_poly.type
_entity_poly.pdbx_seq_one_letter_code
_entity_poly.pdbx_strand_id
1 'polypeptide(L)'
;MRLGLLLAISILVALASPGMAQSGAPQAPDCSSALNTPAMNACYKAAHDTADARLNERYKTLMARLGKDDQERLRDAQRAWVAFRDKQCAFETASYSNGSIYPLLVTNCLTELTQQRTATLDHYLDCPSGDTSCVPLTQAAAQPAPAATPAAAGDNAPCRQTAGAAKAQQYVQQCTEVSPATHPPCNAQNACSLITDEIKRGCAMIGAGAPAFCASYK
;
A
#
# COMPACT_ATOMS: atom_id res chain seq x y z
N MET A 1 28.61 -41.45 79.41
CA MET A 1 28.00 -41.74 78.09
C MET A 1 27.26 -40.51 77.61
N ARG A 2 27.77 -39.80 76.59
CA ARG A 2 27.00 -38.79 75.84
C ARG A 2 27.24 -39.05 74.36
N LEU A 3 26.16 -39.49 73.71
CA LEU A 3 26.02 -39.93 72.34
C LEU A 3 25.94 -38.69 71.44
N GLY A 4 26.85 -38.57 70.46
CA GLY A 4 26.86 -37.46 69.50
C GLY A 4 25.82 -37.68 68.41
N LEU A 5 24.86 -36.76 68.31
CA LEU A 5 23.84 -36.72 67.26
C LEU A 5 24.30 -35.72 66.19
N LEU A 6 24.75 -36.21 65.03
CA LEU A 6 25.05 -35.38 63.86
C LEU A 6 23.75 -35.13 63.09
N LEU A 7 23.27 -33.88 63.11
CA LEU A 7 22.16 -33.38 62.29
C LEU A 7 22.63 -33.24 60.82
N ALA A 8 22.00 -33.99 59.91
CA ALA A 8 22.16 -33.82 58.47
C ALA A 8 21.28 -32.67 57.97
N ILE A 9 21.91 -31.57 57.53
CA ILE A 9 21.24 -30.42 56.93
C ILE A 9 20.95 -30.76 55.47
N SER A 10 19.67 -30.97 55.13
CA SER A 10 19.22 -31.09 53.73
C SER A 10 19.04 -29.71 53.12
N ILE A 11 19.90 -29.32 52.18
CA ILE A 11 19.80 -28.07 51.43
C ILE A 11 18.79 -28.26 50.29
N LEU A 12 17.63 -27.61 50.39
CA LEU A 12 16.64 -27.51 49.32
C LEU A 12 17.12 -26.47 48.30
N VAL A 13 17.62 -26.91 47.14
CA VAL A 13 17.98 -26.00 46.03
C VAL A 13 16.71 -25.64 45.27
N ALA A 14 16.23 -24.41 45.45
CA ALA A 14 15.13 -23.85 44.67
C ALA A 14 15.63 -23.47 43.25
N LEU A 15 15.22 -24.24 42.24
CA LEU A 15 15.41 -23.88 40.84
C LEU A 15 14.50 -22.72 40.46
N ALA A 16 15.03 -21.49 40.46
CA ALA A 16 14.36 -20.35 39.85
C ALA A 16 14.39 -20.51 38.33
N SER A 17 13.23 -20.81 37.72
CA SER A 17 13.11 -20.80 36.26
C SER A 17 13.11 -19.34 35.75
N PRO A 18 13.92 -19.00 34.74
CA PRO A 18 13.85 -17.68 34.12
C PRO A 18 12.50 -17.52 33.39
N GLY A 19 11.77 -16.45 33.72
CA GLY A 19 10.51 -16.10 33.07
C GLY A 19 10.73 -15.77 31.60
N MET A 20 9.99 -16.43 30.71
CA MET A 20 9.98 -16.08 29.29
C MET A 20 9.35 -14.70 29.10
N ALA A 21 10.15 -13.72 28.68
CA ALA A 21 9.63 -12.43 28.23
C ALA A 21 8.80 -12.66 26.96
N GLN A 22 7.50 -12.37 27.01
CA GLN A 22 6.63 -12.41 25.84
C GLN A 22 6.90 -11.16 24.99
N SER A 23 7.45 -11.37 23.79
CA SER A 23 7.59 -10.35 22.76
C SER A 23 6.22 -10.05 22.13
N GLY A 24 5.33 -9.39 22.87
CA GLY A 24 4.10 -8.83 22.30
C GLY A 24 4.39 -7.48 21.64
N ALA A 25 3.90 -7.27 20.41
CA ALA A 25 3.94 -5.94 19.82
C ALA A 25 3.12 -4.96 20.71
N PRO A 26 3.61 -3.74 20.94
CA PRO A 26 2.91 -2.76 21.76
C PRO A 26 1.49 -2.54 21.22
N GLN A 27 0.51 -2.56 22.12
CA GLN A 27 -0.89 -2.30 21.79
C GLN A 27 -1.16 -0.79 21.83
N ALA A 28 -2.08 -0.31 20.99
CA ALA A 28 -2.45 1.09 21.00
C ALA A 28 -3.14 1.45 22.34
N PRO A 29 -2.90 2.65 22.90
CA PRO A 29 -3.58 3.10 24.10
C PRO A 29 -5.08 3.29 23.85
N ASP A 30 -5.89 3.03 24.88
CA ASP A 30 -7.32 3.38 24.87
C ASP A 30 -7.49 4.89 25.15
N CYS A 31 -7.89 5.63 24.11
CA CYS A 31 -8.08 7.08 24.18
C CYS A 31 -9.48 7.52 24.65
N SER A 32 -10.36 6.58 25.02
CA SER A 32 -11.73 6.89 25.49
C SER A 32 -11.77 7.73 26.77
N SER A 33 -10.71 7.68 27.58
CA SER A 33 -10.61 8.38 28.87
C SER A 33 -10.01 9.80 28.76
N ALA A 34 -9.59 10.24 27.57
CA ALA A 34 -8.98 11.56 27.40
C ALA A 34 -10.04 12.68 27.46
N LEU A 35 -10.00 13.49 28.53
CA LEU A 35 -11.07 14.44 28.88
C LEU A 35 -10.93 15.85 28.27
N ASN A 36 -9.82 16.17 27.61
CA ASN A 36 -9.60 17.49 27.00
C ASN A 36 -8.77 17.39 25.71
N THR A 37 -8.82 18.43 24.88
CA THR A 37 -8.17 18.44 23.55
C THR A 37 -6.67 18.15 23.58
N PRO A 38 -5.85 18.72 24.50
CA PRO A 38 -4.44 18.34 24.62
C PRO A 38 -4.23 16.86 24.96
N ALA A 39 -4.98 16.33 25.92
CA ALA A 39 -4.88 14.92 26.32
C ALA A 39 -5.32 13.98 25.20
N MET A 40 -6.39 14.33 24.47
CA MET A 40 -6.83 13.58 23.29
C MET A 40 -5.74 13.57 22.22
N ASN A 41 -5.21 14.73 21.83
CA ASN A 41 -4.17 14.83 20.82
C ASN A 41 -2.92 14.00 21.21
N ALA A 42 -2.52 14.03 22.48
CA ALA A 42 -1.40 13.24 22.98
C ALA A 42 -1.68 11.73 22.89
N CYS A 43 -2.88 11.28 23.29
CA CYS A 43 -3.24 9.87 23.22
C CYS A 43 -3.30 9.35 21.78
N TYR A 44 -3.97 10.07 20.89
CA TYR A 44 -4.09 9.68 19.48
C TYR A 44 -2.73 9.72 18.77
N LYS A 45 -1.85 10.65 19.15
CA LYS A 45 -0.46 10.61 18.68
C LYS A 45 0.25 9.34 19.15
N ALA A 46 0.11 8.96 20.42
CA ALA A 46 0.69 7.72 20.92
C ALA A 46 0.13 6.48 20.19
N ALA A 47 -1.18 6.45 19.90
CA ALA A 47 -1.79 5.39 19.10
C ALA A 47 -1.24 5.33 17.66
N HIS A 48 -1.05 6.49 17.02
CA HIS A 48 -0.37 6.57 15.73
C HIS A 48 1.07 6.04 15.81
N ASP A 49 1.84 6.47 16.81
CA ASP A 49 3.23 6.04 16.99
C ASP A 49 3.32 4.51 17.19
N THR A 50 2.36 3.91 17.92
CA THR A 50 2.23 2.45 18.03
C THR A 50 1.95 1.79 16.67
N ALA A 51 1.01 2.32 15.89
CA ALA A 51 0.67 1.79 14.58
C ALA A 51 1.88 1.86 13.62
N ASP A 52 2.61 2.98 13.62
CA ASP A 52 3.80 3.17 12.79
C ASP A 52 4.93 2.20 13.20
N ALA A 53 5.13 2.00 14.51
CA ALA A 53 6.09 1.01 15.00
C ALA A 53 5.76 -0.41 14.49
N ARG A 54 4.48 -0.81 14.51
CA ARG A 54 4.04 -2.11 13.99
C ARG A 54 4.23 -2.21 12.47
N LEU A 55 3.89 -1.18 11.71
CA LEU A 55 4.14 -1.14 10.27
C LEU A 55 5.63 -1.35 9.97
N ASN A 56 6.50 -0.64 10.67
CA ASN A 56 7.95 -0.73 10.47
C ASN A 56 8.52 -2.11 10.86
N GLU A 57 7.97 -2.74 11.90
CA GLU A 57 8.31 -4.12 12.27
C GLU A 57 7.97 -5.08 11.11
N ARG A 58 6.73 -5.03 10.61
CA ARG A 58 6.30 -5.90 9.50
C ARG A 58 7.05 -5.64 8.20
N TYR A 59 7.32 -4.37 7.89
CA TYR A 59 8.14 -4.00 6.74
C TYR A 59 9.53 -4.63 6.82
N LYS A 60 10.20 -4.53 7.97
CA LYS A 60 11.53 -5.14 8.18
C LYS A 60 11.49 -6.65 8.08
N THR A 61 10.48 -7.28 8.67
CA THR A 61 10.27 -8.73 8.61
C THR A 61 10.09 -9.19 7.16
N LEU A 62 9.30 -8.48 6.36
CA LEU A 62 9.10 -8.79 4.95
C LEU A 62 10.37 -8.57 4.13
N MET A 63 11.03 -7.42 4.29
CA MET A 63 12.31 -7.11 3.63
C MET A 63 13.35 -8.21 3.86
N ALA A 64 13.43 -8.79 5.06
CA ALA A 64 14.35 -9.87 5.38
C ALA A 64 14.06 -11.20 4.66
N ARG A 65 12.83 -11.40 4.15
CA ARG A 65 12.41 -12.61 3.43
C ARG A 65 12.49 -12.48 1.90
N LEU A 66 12.73 -11.27 1.39
CA LEU A 66 12.73 -10.99 -0.04
C LEU A 66 14.13 -11.05 -0.65
N GLY A 67 14.20 -11.46 -1.92
CA GLY A 67 15.38 -11.26 -2.76
C GLY A 67 15.66 -9.77 -3.03
N LYS A 68 16.89 -9.46 -3.48
CA LYS A 68 17.37 -8.07 -3.63
C LYS A 68 16.49 -7.20 -4.54
N ASP A 69 16.05 -7.73 -5.67
CA ASP A 69 15.22 -6.98 -6.62
C ASP A 69 13.84 -6.68 -6.02
N ASP A 70 13.25 -7.64 -5.30
CA ASP A 70 11.96 -7.46 -4.63
C ASP A 70 12.05 -6.54 -3.42
N GLN A 71 13.19 -6.52 -2.71
CA GLN A 71 13.46 -5.51 -1.68
C GLN A 71 13.45 -4.08 -2.26
N GLU A 72 14.01 -3.89 -3.45
CA GLU A 72 13.99 -2.59 -4.13
C GLU A 72 12.56 -2.20 -4.52
N ARG A 73 11.81 -3.12 -5.14
CA ARG A 73 10.40 -2.92 -5.47
C ARG A 73 9.55 -2.60 -4.24
N LEU A 74 9.75 -3.31 -3.13
CA LEU A 74 9.02 -3.05 -1.89
C LEU A 74 9.39 -1.68 -1.28
N ARG A 75 10.66 -1.28 -1.35
CA ARG A 75 11.09 0.05 -0.88
C ARG A 75 10.40 1.17 -1.68
N ASP A 76 10.35 1.03 -3.00
CA ASP A 76 9.70 2.03 -3.86
C ASP A 76 8.19 2.07 -3.63
N ALA A 77 7.55 0.91 -3.54
CA ALA A 77 6.13 0.81 -3.19
C ALA A 77 5.83 1.44 -1.83
N GLN A 78 6.68 1.22 -0.83
CA GLN A 78 6.52 1.80 0.50
C GLN A 78 6.68 3.32 0.51
N ARG A 79 7.65 3.87 -0.23
CA ARG A 79 7.83 5.32 -0.39
C ARG A 79 6.65 5.98 -1.10
N ALA A 80 6.17 5.35 -2.17
CA ALA A 80 4.98 5.82 -2.89
C ALA A 80 3.74 5.78 -1.98
N TRP A 81 3.59 4.72 -1.17
CA TRP A 81 2.51 4.62 -0.19
C TRP A 81 2.56 5.74 0.86
N VAL A 82 3.74 6.09 1.39
CA VAL A 82 3.87 7.23 2.32
C VAL A 82 3.40 8.53 1.66
N ALA A 83 3.83 8.78 0.43
CA ALA A 83 3.39 9.98 -0.31
C ALA A 83 1.87 9.99 -0.56
N PHE A 84 1.29 8.82 -0.87
CA PHE A 84 -0.17 8.66 -0.98
C PHE A 84 -0.86 8.97 0.36
N ARG A 85 -0.42 8.34 1.46
CA ARG A 85 -0.99 8.52 2.81
C ARG A 85 -1.05 9.99 3.19
N ASP A 86 0.06 10.69 3.03
CA ASP A 86 0.16 12.09 3.42
C ASP A 86 -0.77 12.98 2.57
N LYS A 87 -0.87 12.71 1.26
CA LYS A 87 -1.81 13.41 0.36
C LYS A 87 -3.27 13.09 0.66
N GLN A 88 -3.56 11.83 0.97
CA GLN A 88 -4.91 11.36 1.30
C GLN A 88 -5.39 12.03 2.59
N CYS A 89 -4.58 12.03 3.64
CA CYS A 89 -4.95 12.68 4.89
C CYS A 89 -5.06 14.20 4.77
N ALA A 90 -4.22 14.84 3.95
CA ALA A 90 -4.39 16.25 3.63
C ALA A 90 -5.72 16.54 2.91
N PHE A 91 -6.12 15.67 1.99
CA PHE A 91 -7.39 15.78 1.27
C PHE A 91 -8.61 15.58 2.20
N GLU A 92 -8.66 14.49 2.96
CA GLU A 92 -9.80 14.14 3.82
C GLU A 92 -10.07 15.18 4.91
N THR A 93 -9.02 15.83 5.39
CA THR A 93 -9.08 16.78 6.51
C THR A 93 -9.11 18.25 6.08
N ALA A 94 -9.03 18.52 4.78
CA ALA A 94 -8.89 19.88 4.23
C ALA A 94 -9.96 20.86 4.73
N SER A 95 -11.23 20.42 4.79
CA SER A 95 -12.38 21.23 5.24
C SER A 95 -12.27 21.66 6.71
N TYR A 96 -11.42 21.01 7.50
CA TYR A 96 -11.27 21.27 8.93
C TYR A 96 -9.96 22.00 9.26
N SER A 97 -9.13 22.35 8.27
CA SER A 97 -7.78 22.90 8.43
C SER A 97 -7.63 24.11 9.37
N ASN A 98 -8.70 24.90 9.54
CA ASN A 98 -8.72 26.07 10.42
C ASN A 98 -9.28 25.79 11.83
N GLY A 99 -9.71 24.56 12.11
CA GLY A 99 -10.33 24.17 13.38
C GLY A 99 -9.32 23.55 14.37
N SER A 100 -9.57 23.73 15.67
CA SER A 100 -8.76 23.11 16.74
C SER A 100 -8.80 21.58 16.75
N ILE A 101 -9.79 20.98 16.06
CA ILE A 101 -9.90 19.53 15.87
C ILE A 101 -8.99 18.98 14.76
N TYR A 102 -8.46 19.85 13.88
CA TYR A 102 -7.67 19.43 12.72
C TYR A 102 -6.51 18.46 13.03
N PRO A 103 -5.66 18.70 14.06
CA PRO A 103 -4.55 17.79 14.36
C PRO A 103 -5.02 16.38 14.73
N LEU A 104 -6.17 16.27 15.40
CA LEU A 104 -6.78 15.00 15.76
C LEU A 104 -7.23 14.25 14.49
N LEU A 105 -7.93 14.93 13.58
CA LEU A 105 -8.43 14.32 12.34
C LEU A 105 -7.28 13.83 11.46
N VAL A 106 -6.22 14.62 11.32
CA VAL A 106 -5.02 14.21 10.57
C VAL A 106 -4.39 12.98 11.21
N THR A 107 -4.21 12.98 12.53
CA THR A 107 -3.61 11.85 13.26
C THR A 107 -4.44 10.57 13.13
N ASN A 108 -5.77 10.68 13.14
CA ASN A 108 -6.67 9.54 12.93
C ASN A 108 -6.51 8.95 11.54
N CYS A 109 -6.58 9.78 10.48
CA CYS A 109 -6.37 9.32 9.11
C CYS A 109 -5.01 8.63 8.95
N LEU A 110 -3.94 9.24 9.48
CA LEU A 110 -2.60 8.65 9.41
C LEU A 110 -2.57 7.28 10.10
N THR A 111 -3.26 7.14 11.24
CA THR A 111 -3.32 5.90 12.01
C THR A 111 -4.05 4.80 11.23
N GLU A 112 -5.23 5.12 10.68
CA GLU A 112 -6.05 4.18 9.93
C GLU A 112 -5.33 3.66 8.69
N LEU A 113 -4.76 4.54 7.86
CA LEU A 113 -4.01 4.13 6.68
C LEU A 113 -2.76 3.32 7.04
N THR A 114 -2.09 3.65 8.14
CA THR A 114 -0.93 2.89 8.65
C THR A 114 -1.32 1.49 9.10
N GLN A 115 -2.47 1.32 9.75
CA GLN A 115 -3.02 0.01 10.12
C GLN A 115 -3.39 -0.82 8.88
N GLN A 116 -4.04 -0.21 7.88
CA GLN A 116 -4.37 -0.88 6.62
C GLN A 116 -3.11 -1.36 5.88
N ARG A 117 -2.07 -0.53 5.85
CA ARG A 117 -0.79 -0.91 5.23
C ARG A 117 -0.11 -2.03 6.01
N THR A 118 -0.17 -2.00 7.33
CA THR A 118 0.33 -3.09 8.17
C THR A 118 -0.37 -4.41 7.82
N ALA A 119 -1.70 -4.41 7.68
CA ALA A 119 -2.47 -5.57 7.28
C ALA A 119 -2.10 -6.08 5.86
N THR A 120 -1.75 -5.17 4.95
CA THR A 120 -1.24 -5.54 3.62
C THR A 120 0.11 -6.25 3.72
N LEU A 121 1.02 -5.76 4.56
CA LEU A 121 2.33 -6.38 4.77
C LEU A 121 2.19 -7.74 5.49
N ASP A 122 1.27 -7.85 6.45
CA ASP A 122 0.86 -9.10 7.10
C ASP A 122 0.42 -10.13 6.05
N HIS A 123 -0.46 -9.73 5.14
CA HIS A 123 -0.94 -10.62 4.07
C HIS A 123 0.19 -11.15 3.18
N TYR A 124 1.21 -10.33 2.87
CA TYR A 124 2.38 -10.80 2.12
C TYR A 124 3.24 -11.77 2.92
N LEU A 125 3.33 -11.59 4.24
CA LEU A 125 4.09 -12.49 5.12
C LEU A 125 3.44 -13.87 5.29
N ASP A 126 2.11 -13.93 5.16
CA ASP A 126 1.29 -15.13 5.30
C ASP A 126 1.01 -15.84 3.95
N CYS A 127 1.58 -15.36 2.85
CA CYS A 127 1.34 -15.85 1.49
C CYS A 127 1.81 -17.30 1.30
N PRO A 128 0.91 -18.26 1.01
CA PRO A 128 1.28 -19.64 0.71
C PRO A 128 2.01 -19.74 -0.64
N SER A 129 2.94 -20.69 -0.77
CA SER A 129 3.61 -20.96 -2.06
C SER A 129 2.59 -21.32 -3.15
N GLY A 130 2.62 -20.59 -4.27
CA GLY A 130 1.77 -20.86 -5.44
C GLY A 130 0.46 -20.07 -5.50
N ASP A 131 0.16 -19.22 -4.51
CA ASP A 131 -0.95 -18.27 -4.59
C ASP A 131 -0.54 -17.03 -5.42
N THR A 132 -1.28 -16.76 -6.49
CA THR A 132 -1.04 -15.59 -7.38
C THR A 132 -1.68 -14.30 -6.86
N SER A 133 -2.46 -14.39 -5.78
CA SER A 133 -3.16 -13.27 -5.15
C SER A 133 -2.24 -12.45 -4.23
N CYS A 134 -1.04 -12.96 -3.92
CA CYS A 134 -0.07 -12.35 -3.01
C CYS A 134 1.36 -12.46 -3.54
N VAL A 135 2.31 -11.75 -2.90
CA VAL A 135 3.72 -11.74 -3.31
C VAL A 135 4.36 -13.06 -2.86
N PRO A 136 4.80 -13.94 -3.78
CA PRO A 136 5.50 -15.16 -3.38
C PRO A 136 6.79 -14.76 -2.69
N LEU A 137 6.91 -15.07 -1.39
CA LEU A 137 8.17 -14.96 -0.67
C LEU A 137 9.15 -15.89 -1.39
N THR A 138 10.19 -15.31 -2.00
CA THR A 138 11.18 -16.08 -2.76
C THR A 138 11.84 -17.11 -1.84
N GLN A 139 11.32 -18.34 -1.84
CA GLN A 139 12.16 -19.50 -1.55
C GLN A 139 13.18 -19.59 -2.67
N ALA A 140 14.43 -19.86 -2.30
CA ALA A 140 15.53 -20.00 -3.26
C ALA A 140 15.12 -20.90 -4.43
N ALA A 141 15.36 -20.40 -5.66
CA ALA A 141 15.16 -21.04 -6.96
C ALA A 141 13.69 -21.21 -7.44
N ALA A 142 13.17 -20.14 -8.08
CA ALA A 142 12.08 -20.27 -9.03
C ALA A 142 12.56 -21.01 -10.31
N GLN A 143 11.79 -22.00 -10.74
CA GLN A 143 11.96 -22.66 -12.05
C GLN A 143 11.69 -21.66 -13.19
N PRO A 144 12.27 -21.85 -14.39
CA PRO A 144 12.06 -20.92 -15.50
C PRO A 144 10.63 -21.01 -16.04
N ALA A 145 9.96 -19.87 -16.16
CA ALA A 145 8.69 -19.76 -16.87
C ALA A 145 8.88 -20.09 -18.37
N PRO A 146 7.92 -20.77 -19.03
CA PRO A 146 8.00 -21.04 -20.46
C PRO A 146 7.83 -19.75 -21.27
N ALA A 147 8.63 -19.63 -22.33
CA ALA A 147 8.63 -18.49 -23.24
C ALA A 147 7.28 -18.35 -23.96
N ALA A 148 6.67 -17.17 -23.84
CA ALA A 148 5.48 -16.80 -24.60
C ALA A 148 5.81 -16.67 -26.10
N THR A 149 5.01 -17.31 -26.95
CA THR A 149 5.06 -17.19 -28.41
C THR A 149 4.32 -15.92 -28.87
N PRO A 150 4.73 -15.23 -29.95
CA PRO A 150 4.02 -14.02 -30.39
C PRO A 150 2.65 -14.37 -30.98
N ALA A 151 1.59 -13.76 -30.46
CA ALA A 151 0.26 -13.83 -31.05
C ALA A 151 0.20 -13.02 -32.37
N ALA A 152 -0.51 -13.56 -33.36
CA ALA A 152 -0.72 -12.97 -34.67
C ALA A 152 -1.52 -11.65 -34.62
N ALA A 153 -1.22 -10.73 -35.54
CA ALA A 153 -1.87 -9.44 -35.68
C ALA A 153 -3.35 -9.59 -36.11
N GLY A 154 -4.27 -9.43 -35.17
CA GLY A 154 -5.68 -9.11 -35.41
C GLY A 154 -5.95 -7.60 -35.24
N ASP A 155 -7.22 -7.22 -35.17
CA ASP A 155 -7.79 -5.85 -35.06
C ASP A 155 -7.27 -4.97 -33.90
N ASN A 156 -6.24 -5.43 -33.19
CA ASN A 156 -5.56 -4.78 -32.07
C ASN A 156 -4.21 -4.15 -32.46
N ALA A 157 -3.91 -4.00 -33.76
CA ALA A 157 -2.66 -3.41 -34.20
C ALA A 157 -2.49 -1.96 -33.67
N PRO A 158 -1.28 -1.57 -33.21
CA PRO A 158 -1.00 -0.23 -32.72
C PRO A 158 -1.49 0.87 -33.65
N CYS A 159 -2.12 1.89 -33.09
CA CYS A 159 -2.64 3.01 -33.86
C CYS A 159 -1.54 3.73 -34.65
N ARG A 160 -0.32 3.76 -34.10
CA ARG A 160 0.87 4.26 -34.81
C ARG A 160 1.13 3.52 -36.13
N GLN A 161 0.84 2.23 -36.19
CA GLN A 161 1.05 1.38 -37.37
C GLN A 161 -0.10 1.50 -38.37
N THR A 162 -1.34 1.59 -37.90
CA THR A 162 -2.53 1.58 -38.76
C THR A 162 -2.91 2.97 -39.29
N ALA A 163 -2.78 4.02 -38.48
CA ALA A 163 -3.11 5.40 -38.86
C ALA A 163 -1.89 6.29 -39.12
N GLY A 164 -0.68 5.79 -38.85
CA GLY A 164 0.56 6.55 -38.92
C GLY A 164 0.85 7.37 -37.65
N ALA A 165 2.13 7.67 -37.43
CA ALA A 165 2.60 8.25 -36.17
C ALA A 165 1.99 9.62 -35.83
N ALA A 166 1.85 10.51 -36.82
CA ALA A 166 1.29 11.85 -36.60
C ALA A 166 -0.18 11.78 -36.18
N LYS A 167 -0.98 10.94 -36.86
CA LYS A 167 -2.40 10.78 -36.55
C LYS A 167 -2.64 10.09 -35.22
N ALA A 168 -1.84 9.06 -34.90
CA ALA A 168 -1.91 8.38 -33.62
C ALA A 168 -1.58 9.32 -32.45
N GLN A 169 -0.61 10.22 -32.60
CA GLN A 169 -0.30 11.23 -31.57
C GLN A 169 -1.41 12.26 -31.41
N GLN A 170 -2.03 12.69 -32.52
CA GLN A 170 -3.22 13.55 -32.46
C GLN A 170 -4.33 12.89 -31.62
N TYR A 171 -4.63 11.61 -31.85
CA TYR A 171 -5.64 10.89 -31.06
C TYR A 171 -5.24 10.74 -29.60
N VAL A 172 -3.97 10.47 -29.28
CA VAL A 172 -3.49 10.40 -27.89
C VAL A 172 -3.69 11.73 -27.15
N GLN A 173 -3.38 12.87 -27.80
CA GLN A 173 -3.57 14.19 -27.21
C GLN A 173 -5.05 14.47 -26.95
N GLN A 174 -5.89 14.28 -27.97
CA GLN A 174 -7.35 14.46 -27.86
C GLN A 174 -7.95 13.56 -26.78
N CYS A 175 -7.53 12.29 -26.71
CA CYS A 175 -7.96 11.32 -25.72
C CYS A 175 -7.59 11.75 -24.29
N THR A 176 -6.36 12.21 -24.08
CA THR A 176 -5.89 12.65 -22.75
C THR A 176 -6.64 13.91 -22.29
N GLU A 177 -7.05 14.77 -23.22
CA GLU A 177 -7.75 16.01 -22.90
C GLU A 177 -9.20 15.76 -22.43
N VAL A 178 -9.86 14.71 -22.92
CA VAL A 178 -11.29 14.46 -22.64
C VAL A 178 -11.56 13.25 -21.76
N SER A 179 -10.57 12.40 -21.49
CA SER A 179 -10.74 11.24 -20.63
C SER A 179 -10.70 11.62 -19.15
N PRO A 180 -11.74 11.29 -18.36
CA PRO A 180 -11.72 11.50 -16.91
C PRO A 180 -11.01 10.37 -16.14
N ALA A 181 -10.54 9.32 -16.83
CA ALA A 181 -9.94 8.16 -16.18
C ALA A 181 -8.51 8.47 -15.71
N THR A 182 -8.12 7.92 -14.56
CA THR A 182 -6.73 8.02 -14.05
C THR A 182 -5.74 7.18 -14.86
N HIS A 183 -6.23 6.19 -15.60
CA HIS A 183 -5.45 5.32 -16.48
C HIS A 183 -6.19 5.12 -17.80
N PRO A 184 -6.25 6.14 -18.66
CA PRO A 184 -7.03 6.07 -19.89
C PRO A 184 -6.26 5.27 -20.97
N PRO A 185 -6.95 4.68 -21.96
CA PRO A 185 -6.29 3.96 -23.05
C PRO A 185 -5.58 4.87 -24.07
N CYS A 186 -5.24 6.11 -23.71
CA CYS A 186 -4.65 7.13 -24.57
C CYS A 186 -3.16 6.84 -24.86
N ASN A 187 -2.88 5.76 -25.57
CA ASN A 187 -1.53 5.35 -25.94
C ASN A 187 -1.49 4.92 -27.40
N ALA A 188 -0.56 5.46 -28.19
CA ALA A 188 -0.44 5.15 -29.61
C ALA A 188 -0.06 3.67 -29.92
N GLN A 189 0.33 2.91 -28.89
CA GLN A 189 0.52 1.45 -28.96
C GLN A 189 -0.79 0.67 -28.90
N ASN A 190 -1.88 1.27 -28.42
CA ASN A 190 -3.20 0.67 -28.45
C ASN A 190 -3.83 0.79 -29.83
N ALA A 191 -4.85 -0.01 -30.11
CA ALA A 191 -5.66 0.09 -31.32
C ALA A 191 -6.30 1.49 -31.43
N CYS A 192 -6.40 2.01 -32.66
CA CYS A 192 -7.03 3.34 -32.86
C CYS A 192 -8.47 3.36 -32.34
N SER A 193 -9.23 2.28 -32.54
CA SER A 193 -10.60 2.14 -32.04
C SER A 193 -10.69 2.39 -30.53
N LEU A 194 -9.81 1.78 -29.74
CA LEU A 194 -9.77 1.94 -28.30
C LEU A 194 -9.53 3.40 -27.88
N ILE A 195 -8.67 4.11 -28.60
CA ILE A 195 -8.37 5.53 -28.36
C ILE A 195 -9.56 6.40 -28.78
N THR A 196 -10.14 6.17 -29.96
CA THR A 196 -11.24 6.98 -30.50
C THR A 196 -12.55 6.77 -29.78
N ASP A 197 -12.82 5.57 -29.28
CA ASP A 197 -14.00 5.28 -28.47
C ASP A 197 -13.93 6.02 -27.13
N GLU A 198 -12.73 6.10 -26.53
CA GLU A 198 -12.54 6.90 -25.32
C GLU A 198 -12.71 8.40 -25.58
N ILE A 199 -12.20 8.91 -26.71
CA ILE A 199 -12.46 10.30 -27.11
C ILE A 199 -13.97 10.54 -27.22
N LYS A 200 -14.70 9.64 -27.88
CA LYS A 200 -16.16 9.74 -28.04
C LYS A 200 -16.88 9.76 -26.69
N ARG A 201 -16.53 8.84 -25.78
CA ARG A 201 -17.09 8.80 -24.42
C ARG A 201 -16.79 10.08 -23.64
N GLY A 202 -15.53 10.52 -23.62
CA GLY A 202 -15.09 11.74 -22.94
C GLY A 202 -15.81 12.98 -23.46
N CYS A 203 -15.86 13.16 -24.77
CA CYS A 203 -16.57 14.24 -25.42
C CYS A 203 -18.07 14.27 -25.10
N ALA A 204 -18.72 13.11 -24.96
CA ALA A 204 -20.13 13.03 -24.57
C ALA A 204 -20.37 13.45 -23.11
N MET A 205 -19.39 13.29 -22.22
CA MET A 205 -19.50 13.66 -20.80
C MET A 205 -19.28 15.14 -20.53
N ILE A 206 -18.45 15.84 -21.31
CA ILE A 206 -18.08 17.23 -21.05
C ILE A 206 -19.20 18.22 -21.42
N GLY A 207 -20.09 17.87 -22.35
CA GLY A 207 -21.24 18.70 -22.71
C GLY A 207 -20.85 20.05 -23.33
N ALA A 208 -21.42 21.15 -22.83
CA ALA A 208 -21.28 22.48 -23.43
C ALA A 208 -19.85 23.06 -23.41
N GLY A 209 -18.95 22.52 -22.58
CA GLY A 209 -17.54 22.93 -22.49
C GLY A 209 -16.58 22.07 -23.32
N ALA A 210 -17.08 21.20 -24.20
CA ALA A 210 -16.25 20.25 -24.91
C ALA A 210 -15.30 20.93 -25.92
N PRO A 211 -14.03 20.46 -26.05
CA PRO A 211 -13.11 20.94 -27.07
C PRO A 211 -13.70 20.87 -28.48
N ALA A 212 -13.28 21.78 -29.37
CA ALA A 212 -13.85 21.87 -30.72
C ALA A 212 -13.76 20.56 -31.52
N PHE A 213 -12.70 19.77 -31.33
CA PHE A 213 -12.54 18.49 -32.01
C PHE A 213 -13.62 17.47 -31.65
N CYS A 214 -14.30 17.61 -30.50
CA CYS A 214 -15.38 16.72 -30.08
C CYS A 214 -16.56 16.73 -31.05
N ALA A 215 -16.70 17.77 -31.88
CA ALA A 215 -17.70 17.80 -32.96
C ALA A 215 -17.50 16.67 -33.98
N SER A 216 -16.27 16.18 -34.17
CA SER A 216 -15.92 15.10 -35.09
C SER A 216 -16.20 13.69 -34.52
N TYR A 217 -16.60 13.58 -33.25
CA TYR A 217 -16.80 12.32 -32.54
C TYR A 217 -18.24 12.11 -32.06
N LYS A 218 -19.18 12.96 -32.46
CA LYS A 218 -20.61 12.86 -32.15
C LYS A 218 -21.27 11.73 -32.94
#